data_AF-A0A9X9BIU8-F1
#
_entry.id   AF-A0A9X9BIU8-F1
#
_cell.length_a   1.000
_cell.length_b   1.000
_cell.length_c   1.000
_cell.angle_alpha   90.00
_cell.angle_beta   90.00
_cell.angle_gamma   90.00
#
_symmetry.space_group_name_H-M   'P 1'
#
loop_
_entity.id
_entity.type
_entity.pdbx_description
1 polymer ?
#
loop_
_entity_poly.entity_id
_entity_poly.type
_entity_poly.pdbx_seq_one_letter_code
_entity_poly.pdbx_strand_id
1 'polypeptide(L)'
;MSSCDLAGRYVREMTDREAKGWGDHSNALKRLSRRYGLSYWTLNNLRIGRSKTVEASIFKRVQTAYFDYCERQIAQLQHELELEKAVSGDADMENLVGEASQLLAKVREAKEASKANIRAHGG
;
A
#
# COMPACT_ATOMS: atom_id res chain seq x y z
N MET A 1 -1.17 13.39 14.22
CA MET A 1 -0.40 13.20 12.98
C MET A 1 -1.13 13.95 11.87
N SER A 2 -0.45 14.84 11.14
CA SER A 2 -1.06 15.54 10.00
C SER A 2 -1.23 14.60 8.80
N SER A 3 -2.07 14.98 7.84
CA SER A 3 -2.18 14.28 6.55
C SER A 3 -0.83 14.18 5.83
N CYS A 4 0.04 15.18 6.00
CA CYS A 4 1.38 15.18 5.43
C CYS A 4 2.28 14.13 6.08
N ASP A 5 2.23 14.01 7.42
CA ASP A 5 2.99 13.00 8.16
C ASP A 5 2.53 11.59 7.77
N LEU A 6 1.22 11.38 7.66
CA LEU A 6 0.65 10.09 7.24
C LEU A 6 1.05 9.74 5.80
N ALA A 7 0.97 10.68 4.86
CA ALA A 7 1.44 10.46 3.50
C ALA A 7 2.93 10.14 3.45
N GLY A 8 3.76 10.87 4.20
CA GLY A 8 5.19 10.60 4.31
C GLY A 8 5.49 9.20 4.83
N ARG A 9 4.76 8.77 5.88
CA ARG A 9 4.84 7.41 6.42
C ARG A 9 4.48 6.35 5.37
N TYR A 10 3.34 6.50 4.68
CA TYR A 10 2.92 5.54 3.65
C TYR A 10 3.94 5.41 2.53
N VAL A 11 4.49 6.53 2.04
CA VAL A 11 5.50 6.50 0.97
C VAL A 11 6.78 5.84 1.46
N ARG A 12 7.22 6.13 2.69
CA ARG A 12 8.42 5.51 3.27
C ARG A 12 8.25 3.99 3.37
N GLU A 13 7.16 3.54 3.97
CA GLU A 13 6.86 2.13 4.12
C GLU A 13 6.75 1.38 2.78
N MET A 14 6.09 1.97 1.78
CA MET A 14 6.05 1.37 0.44
C MET A 14 7.44 1.33 -0.20
N THR A 15 8.25 2.37 -0.01
CA THR A 15 9.59 2.44 -0.61
C THR A 15 10.53 1.41 0.02
N ASP A 16 10.52 1.30 1.35
CA ASP A 16 11.42 0.41 2.09
C ASP A 16 11.14 -1.05 1.77
N ARG A 17 9.86 -1.43 1.60
CA ARG A 17 9.48 -2.80 1.22
C ARG A 17 9.67 -3.10 -0.27
N GLU A 18 9.56 -2.10 -1.14
CA GLU A 18 9.84 -2.26 -2.57
C GLU A 18 11.34 -2.28 -2.88
N ALA A 19 12.18 -1.70 -2.01
CA ALA A 19 13.62 -1.66 -2.17
C ALA A 19 14.26 -3.04 -1.98
N LYS A 20 15.17 -3.41 -2.88
CA LYS A 20 15.87 -4.71 -2.87
C LYS A 20 17.21 -4.69 -2.12
N GLY A 21 17.52 -3.61 -1.43
CA GLY A 21 18.78 -3.45 -0.71
C GLY A 21 19.26 -2.00 -0.63
N TRP A 22 20.47 -1.82 -0.12
CA TRP A 22 21.06 -0.49 0.09
C TRP A 22 21.18 0.27 -1.24
N GLY A 23 20.74 1.53 -1.25
CA GLY A 23 20.76 2.39 -2.43
C GLY A 23 19.60 2.20 -3.42
N ASP A 24 18.74 1.19 -3.25
CA ASP A 24 17.65 0.92 -4.20
C ASP A 24 16.41 1.83 -4.01
N HIS A 25 16.37 2.65 -2.95
CA HIS A 25 15.23 3.53 -2.64
C HIS A 25 14.80 4.44 -3.80
N SER A 26 15.76 4.98 -4.57
CA SER A 26 15.43 5.84 -5.72
C SER A 26 14.75 5.04 -6.83
N ASN A 27 15.24 3.83 -7.11
CA ASN A 27 14.64 2.96 -8.12
C ASN A 27 13.29 2.40 -7.65
N ALA A 28 13.16 2.04 -6.37
CA ALA A 28 11.90 1.68 -5.74
C ALA A 28 10.86 2.80 -5.90
N LEU A 29 11.23 4.05 -5.59
CA LEU A 29 10.37 5.21 -5.82
C LEU A 29 9.98 5.38 -7.30
N LYS A 30 10.89 5.14 -8.25
CA LYS A 30 10.56 5.16 -9.68
C LYS A 30 9.58 4.06 -10.06
N ARG A 31 9.71 2.85 -9.49
CA ARG A 31 8.76 1.75 -9.69
C ARG A 31 7.37 2.10 -9.14
N LEU A 32 7.30 2.64 -7.92
CA LEU A 32 6.05 3.11 -7.29
C LEU A 32 5.41 4.26 -8.08
N SER A 33 6.22 5.22 -8.54
CA SER A 33 5.78 6.33 -9.38
C SER A 33 5.09 5.84 -10.65
N ARG A 34 5.72 4.91 -11.38
CA ARG A 34 5.15 4.30 -12.60
C ARG A 34 3.89 3.49 -12.30
N ARG A 35 3.89 2.72 -11.20
CA ARG A 35 2.78 1.84 -10.83
C ARG A 35 1.51 2.60 -10.47
N TYR A 36 1.64 3.71 -9.73
CA TYR A 36 0.49 4.46 -9.21
C TYR A 36 0.24 5.80 -9.91
N GLY A 37 1.03 6.15 -10.93
CA GLY A 37 0.91 7.41 -11.66
C GLY A 37 1.18 8.65 -10.79
N LEU A 38 2.01 8.52 -9.75
CA LEU A 38 2.38 9.63 -8.84
C LEU A 38 3.75 10.17 -9.23
N SER A 39 3.95 11.49 -9.15
CA SER A 39 5.25 12.10 -9.46
C SER A 39 6.33 11.60 -8.50
N TYR A 40 7.49 11.22 -9.06
CA TYR A 40 8.67 10.83 -8.29
C TYR A 40 9.04 11.88 -7.24
N TRP A 41 9.03 13.16 -7.61
CA TRP A 41 9.40 14.25 -6.71
C TRP A 41 8.41 14.43 -5.57
N THR A 42 7.11 14.28 -5.85
CA THR A 42 6.07 14.31 -4.82
C THR A 42 6.30 13.20 -3.80
N LEU A 43 6.51 11.97 -4.27
CA LEU A 43 6.79 10.83 -3.38
C LEU A 43 8.08 11.05 -2.58
N ASN A 44 9.17 11.45 -3.23
CA ASN A 44 10.44 11.65 -2.54
C ASN A 44 10.36 12.77 -1.48
N ASN A 45 9.72 13.90 -1.80
CA ASN A 45 9.57 15.01 -0.85
C ASN A 45 8.72 14.63 0.37
N LEU A 46 7.68 13.83 0.18
CA LEU A 46 6.90 13.26 1.29
C LEU A 46 7.76 12.29 2.12
N ARG A 47 8.49 11.38 1.46
CA ARG A 47 9.34 10.37 2.12
C ARG A 47 10.39 10.98 3.04
N ILE A 48 11.09 12.00 2.56
CA ILE A 48 12.17 12.68 3.30
C ILE A 48 11.66 13.77 4.26
N GLY A 49 10.34 14.00 4.33
CA GLY A 49 9.76 15.03 5.20
C GLY A 49 10.03 16.48 4.75
N ARG A 50 10.32 16.70 3.47
CA ARG A 50 10.55 18.06 2.91
C ARG A 50 9.23 18.81 2.71
N SER A 51 8.14 18.11 2.45
CA SER A 51 6.81 18.70 2.35
C SER A 51 6.25 19.03 3.73
N LYS A 52 5.81 20.28 3.93
CA LYS A 52 5.14 20.72 5.17
C LYS A 52 3.63 20.54 5.11
N THR A 53 3.07 20.53 3.90
CA THR A 53 1.66 20.35 3.62
C THR A 53 1.50 19.38 2.45
N VAL A 54 0.33 18.76 2.37
CA VAL A 54 -0.07 17.92 1.24
C VAL A 54 -1.50 18.27 0.87
N GLU A 55 -1.75 18.43 -0.41
CA GLU A 55 -3.09 18.66 -0.93
C GLU A 55 -3.94 17.37 -0.77
N ALA A 56 -5.24 17.53 -0.53
CA ALA A 56 -6.14 16.45 -0.15
C ALA A 56 -6.23 15.35 -1.23
N SER A 57 -6.29 15.71 -2.51
CA SER A 57 -6.29 14.78 -3.64
C SER A 57 -4.98 13.97 -3.70
N ILE A 58 -3.81 14.62 -3.51
CA ILE A 58 -2.51 13.93 -3.46
C ILE A 58 -2.46 12.97 -2.27
N PHE A 59 -2.91 13.40 -1.09
CA PHE A 59 -3.00 12.54 0.09
C PHE A 59 -3.86 11.30 -0.20
N LYS A 60 -5.05 11.47 -0.78
CA LYS A 60 -5.94 10.35 -1.09
C LYS A 60 -5.38 9.40 -2.15
N ARG A 61 -4.67 9.91 -3.15
CA ARG A 61 -3.96 9.08 -4.14
C ARG A 61 -2.84 8.26 -3.49
N VAL A 62 -2.06 8.86 -2.60
CA VAL A 62 -1.03 8.14 -1.82
C VAL A 62 -1.67 7.09 -0.90
N GLN A 63 -2.77 7.44 -0.22
CA GLN A 63 -3.51 6.50 0.63
C GLN A 63 -4.06 5.31 -0.18
N THR A 64 -4.63 5.57 -1.36
CA THR A 64 -5.12 4.52 -2.26
C THR A 64 -3.99 3.62 -2.75
N ALA A 65 -2.84 4.20 -3.10
CA ALA A 65 -1.64 3.45 -3.47
C ALA A 65 -1.14 2.55 -2.32
N TYR A 66 -1.21 3.04 -1.08
CA TYR A 66 -0.87 2.26 0.09
C TYR A 66 -1.85 1.09 0.32
N PHE A 67 -3.16 1.30 0.13
CA PHE A 67 -4.12 0.20 0.21
C PHE A 67 -3.93 -0.85 -0.89
N ASP A 68 -3.64 -0.44 -2.12
CA ASP A 68 -3.29 -1.37 -3.21
C ASP A 68 -2.02 -2.17 -2.89
N TYR A 69 -1.05 -1.54 -2.22
CA TYR A 69 0.12 -2.23 -1.71
C TYR A 69 -0.24 -3.29 -0.66
N CYS A 70 -1.03 -2.93 0.36
CA CYS A 70 -1.48 -3.87 1.38
C CYS A 70 -2.26 -5.05 0.77
N GLU A 71 -3.15 -4.78 -0.19
CA GLU A 71 -3.90 -5.80 -0.91
C GLU A 71 -2.99 -6.83 -1.57
N ARG A 72 -1.91 -6.38 -2.24
CA ARG A 72 -0.94 -7.28 -2.88
C ARG A 72 -0.15 -8.10 -1.88
N GLN A 73 0.24 -7.53 -0.75
CA GLN A 73 0.93 -8.27 0.30
C GLN A 73 0.03 -9.35 0.92
N ILE A 74 -1.23 -9.03 1.19
CA ILE A 74 -2.18 -9.99 1.75
C ILE A 74 -2.45 -11.10 0.73
N ALA A 75 -2.62 -10.77 -0.55
CA ALA A 75 -2.83 -11.77 -1.60
C ALA A 75 -1.62 -12.72 -1.75
N GLN A 76 -0.39 -12.19 -1.64
CA GLN A 76 0.81 -13.03 -1.65
C GLN A 76 0.86 -13.96 -0.44
N LEU A 77 0.64 -13.44 0.77
CA LEU A 77 0.62 -14.25 2.00
C LEU A 77 -0.50 -15.30 1.97
N GLN A 78 -1.68 -14.94 1.46
CA GLN A 78 -2.78 -15.89 1.28
C GLN A 78 -2.37 -17.04 0.36
N HIS A 79 -1.70 -16.74 -0.76
CA HIS A 79 -1.20 -17.78 -1.67
C HIS A 79 -0.17 -18.69 -0.99
N GLU A 80 0.75 -18.12 -0.21
CA GLU A 80 1.74 -18.90 0.55
C GLU A 80 1.05 -19.82 1.59
N LEU A 81 0.02 -19.34 2.29
CA LEU A 81 -0.77 -20.14 3.22
C LEU A 81 -1.58 -21.24 2.53
N GLU A 82 -2.13 -20.98 1.34
CA GLU A 82 -2.84 -21.97 0.53
C GLU A 82 -1.91 -23.11 0.09
N LEU A 83 -0.67 -22.79 -0.29
CA LEU A 83 0.35 -23.79 -0.62
C LEU A 83 0.70 -24.65 0.61
N GLU A 84 0.92 -24.03 1.76
CA GLU A 84 1.24 -24.76 3.00
C GLU A 84 0.06 -25.63 3.46
N LYS A 85 -1.18 -25.13 3.37
CA LYS A 85 -2.39 -25.91 3.63
C LYS A 85 -2.45 -27.17 2.75
N ALA A 86 -2.10 -27.05 1.47
CA ALA A 86 -2.11 -28.18 0.54
C ALA A 86 -1.07 -29.27 0.93
N VAL A 87 -0.01 -28.89 1.64
CA VAL A 87 1.03 -29.81 2.12
C VAL A 87 0.69 -30.40 3.49
N SER A 88 0.23 -29.57 4.44
CA SER A 88 0.06 -29.97 5.84
C SER A 88 -1.33 -30.51 6.18
N GLY A 89 -2.38 -30.17 5.41
CA GLY A 89 -3.76 -30.64 5.64
C GLY A 89 -4.38 -30.26 7.00
N ASP A 90 -3.82 -29.27 7.69
CA ASP A 90 -4.15 -28.92 9.07
C ASP A 90 -5.37 -27.97 9.15
N ALA A 91 -6.26 -28.21 10.12
CA ALA A 91 -7.45 -27.40 10.38
C ALA A 91 -7.09 -25.96 10.81
N ASP A 92 -5.95 -25.78 11.48
CA ASP A 92 -5.46 -24.45 11.85
C ASP A 92 -5.07 -23.62 10.62
N MET A 93 -4.60 -24.28 9.56
CA MET A 93 -4.27 -23.62 8.29
C MET A 93 -5.52 -23.18 7.53
N GLU A 94 -6.64 -23.91 7.65
CA GLU A 94 -7.91 -23.46 7.08
C GLU A 94 -8.40 -22.16 7.72
N ASN A 95 -8.25 -22.05 9.04
CA ASN A 95 -8.62 -20.86 9.79
C ASN A 95 -7.77 -19.65 9.35
N LEU A 96 -6.45 -19.82 9.27
CA LEU A 96 -5.53 -18.76 8.84
C LEU A 96 -5.82 -18.25 7.41
N VAL A 97 -6.14 -19.16 6.47
CA VAL A 97 -6.56 -18.77 5.11
C VAL A 97 -7.88 -17.99 5.13
N GLY A 98 -8.82 -18.37 5.99
CA GLY A 98 -10.08 -17.67 6.21
C GLY A 98 -9.87 -16.24 6.75
N GLU A 99 -9.04 -16.08 7.77
CA GLU A 99 -8.72 -14.77 8.34
C GLU A 99 -8.03 -13.85 7.32
N ALA A 100 -7.07 -14.37 6.54
CA ALA A 100 -6.40 -13.63 5.48
C ALA A 100 -7.40 -13.13 4.42
N SER A 101 -8.33 -13.98 4.01
CA SER A 101 -9.40 -13.64 3.04
C SER A 101 -10.31 -12.53 3.56
N GLN A 102 -10.70 -12.59 4.84
CA GLN A 102 -11.51 -11.55 5.47
C GLN A 102 -10.76 -10.21 5.57
N LEU A 103 -9.47 -10.25 5.90
CA LEU A 103 -8.64 -9.05 5.95
C LEU A 103 -8.49 -8.43 4.55
N LEU A 104 -8.31 -9.25 3.51
CA LEU A 104 -8.24 -8.79 2.13
C LEU A 104 -9.53 -8.05 1.71
N ALA A 105 -10.70 -8.60 2.06
CA ALA A 105 -11.99 -7.97 1.79
C ALA A 105 -12.11 -6.59 2.45
N LYS A 106 -11.77 -6.49 3.74
CA LYS A 106 -11.80 -5.21 4.49
C LYS A 106 -10.86 -4.16 3.88
N VAL A 107 -9.66 -4.57 3.43
CA VAL A 107 -8.72 -3.66 2.77
C VAL A 107 -9.26 -3.18 1.42
N ARG A 108 -9.90 -4.05 0.64
CA ARG A 108 -10.55 -3.68 -0.63
C ARG A 108 -11.69 -2.67 -0.41
N GLU A 109 -12.52 -2.89 0.59
CA GLU A 109 -13.59 -1.95 0.95
C GLU A 109 -13.02 -0.57 1.33
N ALA A 110 -12.00 -0.54 2.18
CA ALA A 110 -11.31 0.70 2.56
C ALA A 110 -10.67 1.42 1.35
N LYS A 111 -10.11 0.66 0.41
CA LYS A 111 -9.54 1.17 -0.85
C LYS A 111 -10.61 1.81 -1.72
N GLU A 112 -11.74 1.13 -1.92
CA GLU A 112 -12.84 1.65 -2.74
C GLU A 112 -13.50 2.88 -2.10
N ALA A 113 -13.64 2.91 -0.77
CA ALA A 113 -14.07 4.10 -0.05
C ALA A 113 -13.10 5.29 -0.27
N SER A 114 -11.79 5.03 -0.27
CA SER A 114 -10.78 6.06 -0.56
C SER A 114 -10.87 6.57 -2.00
N LYS A 115 -11.05 5.67 -2.98
CA LYS A 115 -11.25 6.03 -4.40
C LYS A 115 -12.54 6.80 -4.65
N ALA A 116 -13.65 6.40 -4.03
CA ALA A 116 -14.92 7.11 -4.13
C ALA A 116 -14.77 8.56 -3.68
N ASN A 117 -14.00 8.78 -2.62
CA ASN A 117 -13.72 10.12 -2.09
C ASN A 117 -12.89 10.98 -3.07
N ILE A 118 -11.92 10.38 -3.79
CA ILE A 118 -11.17 11.05 -4.88
C ILE A 118 -12.13 11.50 -5.99
N ARG A 119 -13.08 10.63 -6.40
CA ARG A 119 -14.05 10.94 -7.46
C ARG A 119 -15.03 12.05 -7.04
N ALA A 120 -15.39 12.12 -5.76
CA ALA A 120 -16.33 13.11 -5.24
C ALA A 120 -15.73 14.53 -5.10
N HIS A 121 -14.40 14.64 -4.95
CA HIS A 121 -13.70 15.93 -4.71
C HIS A 121 -12.71 16.30 -5.83
N GLY A 122 -12.55 15.47 -6.85
CA GLY A 122 -11.68 15.67 -8.00
C GLY A 122 -12.45 16.13 -9.23
N GLY A 123 -13.14 17.27 -9.11
CA GLY A 123 -13.75 18.03 -10.21
C GLY A 123 -13.23 19.46 -10.20
#